data_AF-A0A7V2HD31-F1
#
_entry.id   AF-A0A7V2HD31-F1
#
_cell.length_a   1.000
_cell.length_b   1.000
_cell.length_c   1.000
_cell.angle_alpha   90.00
_cell.angle_beta   90.00
_cell.angle_gamma   90.00
#
_symmetry.space_group_name_H-M   'P 1'
#
loop_
_entity.id
_entity.type
_entity.pdbx_description
1 polymer ?
#
loop_
_entity_poly.entity_id
_entity_poly.type
_entity_poly.pdbx_seq_one_letter_code
_entity_poly.pdbx_strand_id
1 'polypeptide(L)'
;MPGSGFLVLLALSGALAAPAGAQRPGAPFRSPKLIQKGPIARKQLDRIERMTPAERKRFLDGLPEARRREAERRFEQFDRMSAEQKGRLAKGIEQLENMPVDKRLRLRRLYRDFNAIPADRRSVLRGELQSLRKLEPEARAERMNSDEFRNKYSATEQRLLGGLSEVLDPDER
;
A
#
# COMPACT_ATOMS: atom_id res chain seq x y z
N MET A 1 11.68 -20.22 1.36
CA MET A 1 11.89 -18.79 1.65
C MET A 1 10.73 -17.99 1.08
N PRO A 2 9.66 -17.66 1.81
CA PRO A 2 8.58 -16.87 1.23
C PRO A 2 8.92 -15.38 1.34
N GLY A 3 9.11 -14.76 0.17
CA GLY A 3 9.32 -13.33 0.00
C GLY A 3 8.11 -12.54 0.48
N SER A 4 8.30 -11.82 1.59
CA SER A 4 7.30 -10.93 2.18
C SER A 4 7.57 -9.50 1.70
N GLY A 5 7.11 -9.20 0.48
CA GLY A 5 7.04 -7.83 -0.03
C GLY A 5 5.92 -7.05 0.67
N PHE A 6 6.19 -6.55 1.87
CA PHE A 6 5.28 -5.68 2.62
C PHE A 6 5.57 -4.22 2.31
N LEU A 7 4.81 -3.63 1.38
CA LEU A 7 4.48 -2.20 1.49
C LEU A 7 3.19 -2.09 2.31
N VAL A 8 3.32 -2.24 3.64
CA VAL A 8 2.25 -1.85 4.55
C VAL A 8 2.21 -0.33 4.53
N LEU A 9 1.26 0.23 3.78
CA LEU A 9 0.89 1.64 3.88
C LEU A 9 0.46 1.91 5.33
N LEU A 10 1.36 2.55 6.08
CA LEU A 10 1.20 2.99 7.45
C LEU A 10 0.15 4.11 7.53
N ALA A 11 -1.13 3.75 7.41
CA ALA A 11 -2.22 4.63 7.82
C ALA A 11 -2.43 4.46 9.33
N LEU A 12 -1.71 5.24 10.13
CA LEU A 12 -2.04 5.47 11.54
C LEU A 12 -2.99 6.67 11.60
N SER A 13 -4.28 6.38 11.40
CA SER A 13 -5.34 7.37 11.60
C SER A 13 -5.94 7.15 12.99
N GLY A 14 -5.64 8.08 13.91
CA GLY A 14 -6.42 8.27 15.12
C GLY A 14 -7.76 8.89 14.75
N ALA A 15 -8.85 8.19 15.04
CA ALA A 15 -10.19 8.75 15.02
C ALA A 15 -10.65 8.86 16.49
N LEU A 16 -10.79 10.09 16.97
CA LEU A 16 -11.57 10.36 18.19
C LEU A 16 -13.01 9.89 17.91
N ALA A 17 -13.52 8.97 18.72
CA ALA A 17 -14.93 8.63 18.76
C ALA A 17 -15.67 9.68 19.62
N ALA A 18 -16.68 10.34 19.04
CA ALA A 18 -17.68 11.09 19.77
C ALA A 18 -18.96 10.24 19.89
N PRO A 19 -19.79 10.40 20.94
CA PRO A 19 -20.86 9.47 21.27
C PRO A 19 -22.06 9.58 20.34
N ALA A 20 -22.79 8.48 20.25
CA ALA A 20 -23.96 8.28 19.40
C ALA A 20 -25.14 9.15 19.83
N GLY A 21 -25.74 9.84 18.87
CA GLY A 21 -27.02 10.54 19.03
C GLY A 21 -27.36 11.39 17.81
N ALA A 22 -28.59 11.23 17.29
CA ALA A 22 -29.25 12.01 16.23
C ALA A 22 -28.85 11.72 14.77
N GLN A 23 -29.66 10.91 14.10
CA GLN A 23 -29.75 10.85 12.63
C GLN A 23 -30.44 12.12 12.12
N ARG A 24 -29.75 12.87 11.25
CA ARG A 24 -30.34 13.92 10.41
C ARG A 24 -30.14 13.52 8.93
N PRO A 25 -31.18 13.64 8.07
CA PRO A 25 -31.06 13.33 6.66
C PRO A 25 -30.37 14.49 5.92
N GLY A 26 -29.52 14.17 4.94
CA GLY A 26 -28.93 15.15 4.03
C GLY A 26 -27.69 15.85 4.56
N ALA A 27 -26.57 15.13 4.67
CA ALA A 27 -25.25 15.74 4.68
C ALA A 27 -24.49 15.25 3.44
N PRO A 28 -23.87 16.13 2.63
CA PRO A 28 -23.06 15.70 1.51
C PRO A 28 -21.96 14.77 2.05
N PHE A 29 -21.72 13.68 1.33
CA PHE A 29 -20.61 12.75 1.60
C PHE A 29 -19.37 13.57 1.98
N ARG A 30 -19.03 13.61 3.28
CA ARG A 30 -17.70 14.01 3.71
C ARG A 30 -16.80 12.91 3.22
N SER A 31 -16.34 13.05 1.98
CA SER A 31 -15.16 12.36 1.50
C SER A 31 -14.11 12.51 2.61
N PRO A 32 -13.62 11.42 3.22
CA PRO A 32 -12.60 11.55 4.23
C PRO A 32 -11.48 12.32 3.56
N LYS A 33 -11.14 13.48 4.12
CA LYS A 33 -9.97 14.30 3.76
C LYS A 33 -8.71 13.47 4.01
N LEU A 34 -8.48 12.49 3.14
CA LEU A 34 -7.23 11.80 2.89
C LEU A 34 -6.61 12.35 1.59
N ILE A 35 -7.04 13.52 1.16
CA ILE A 35 -6.25 14.40 0.29
C ILE A 35 -5.30 15.15 1.22
N GLN A 36 -4.24 14.49 1.68
CA GLN A 36 -3.09 15.26 2.17
C GLN A 36 -2.03 15.27 1.08
N LYS A 37 -1.86 16.48 0.54
CA LYS A 37 -0.75 16.94 -0.30
C LYS A 37 0.56 16.82 0.50
N GLY A 38 1.63 16.23 -0.06
CA GLY A 38 3.00 16.31 0.47
C GLY A 38 3.48 15.18 1.43
N PRO A 39 4.78 15.16 1.80
CA PRO A 39 5.60 13.99 2.14
C PRO A 39 5.35 13.40 3.54
N ILE A 40 4.15 12.90 3.75
CA ILE A 40 3.73 12.38 5.05
C ILE A 40 4.31 10.98 5.28
N ALA A 41 4.48 10.19 4.22
CA ALA A 41 4.96 8.83 4.34
C ALA A 41 6.44 8.78 4.78
N ARG A 42 7.29 9.66 4.25
CA ARG A 42 8.71 9.75 4.64
C ARG A 42 8.88 10.31 6.05
N LYS A 43 8.19 11.41 6.36
CA LYS A 43 8.20 11.97 7.73
C LYS A 43 7.70 10.97 8.78
N GLN A 44 6.77 10.09 8.41
CA GLN A 44 6.32 9.00 9.28
C GLN A 44 7.37 7.91 9.46
N LEU A 45 8.05 7.50 8.38
CA LEU A 45 9.15 6.53 8.47
C LEU A 45 10.27 7.06 9.36
N ASP A 46 10.74 8.28 9.12
CA ASP A 46 11.81 8.91 9.90
C ASP A 46 11.42 9.03 11.39
N ARG A 47 10.13 9.29 11.68
CA ARG A 47 9.61 9.30 13.04
C ARG A 47 9.70 7.92 13.69
N ILE A 48 9.30 6.85 12.99
CA ILE A 48 9.32 5.48 13.52
C ILE A 48 10.76 5.02 13.78
N GLU A 49 11.69 5.39 12.90
CA GLU A 49 13.12 5.09 13.03
C GLU A 49 13.75 5.75 14.25
N ARG A 50 13.35 6.99 14.57
CA ARG A 50 13.89 7.77 15.69
C ARG A 50 13.17 7.50 17.02
N MET A 51 12.04 6.81 17.01
CA MET A 51 11.20 6.63 18.19
C MET A 51 11.83 5.63 19.18
N THR A 52 12.10 6.10 20.39
CA THR A 52 12.59 5.26 21.49
C THR A 52 11.53 4.28 21.99
N PRO A 53 11.90 3.18 22.68
CA PRO A 53 10.93 2.26 23.27
C PRO A 53 9.94 2.95 24.23
N ALA A 54 10.39 3.95 24.98
CA ALA A 54 9.54 4.73 25.88
C ALA A 54 8.51 5.58 25.13
N GLU A 55 8.91 6.23 24.04
CA GLU A 55 8.00 6.99 23.18
C GLU A 55 6.99 6.09 22.47
N ARG A 56 7.42 4.90 22.01
CA ARG A 56 6.52 3.88 21.44
C ARG A 56 5.49 3.43 22.45
N LYS A 57 5.90 3.14 23.69
CA LYS A 57 4.96 2.78 24.76
C LYS A 57 3.93 3.88 25.01
N ARG A 58 4.37 5.14 25.15
CA ARG A 58 3.46 6.29 25.31
C ARG A 58 2.47 6.41 24.15
N PHE A 59 2.94 6.18 22.93
CA PHE A 59 2.09 6.18 21.74
C PHE A 59 1.04 5.06 21.77
N LEU A 60 1.45 3.84 22.12
CA LEU A 60 0.56 2.67 22.23
C LEU A 60 -0.47 2.81 23.35
N ASP A 61 -0.07 3.38 24.49
CA ASP A 61 -0.94 3.62 25.65
C ASP A 61 -2.13 4.52 25.27
N GLY A 62 -1.93 5.48 24.37
CA GLY A 62 -2.97 6.38 23.86
C GLY A 62 -3.92 5.78 22.80
N LEU A 63 -3.73 4.52 22.39
CA LEU A 63 -4.56 3.87 21.38
C LEU A 63 -5.62 2.94 22.00
N PRO A 64 -6.83 2.85 21.40
CA PRO A 64 -7.79 1.79 21.71
C PRO A 64 -7.19 0.41 21.47
N GLU A 65 -7.61 -0.60 22.24
CA GLU A 65 -6.97 -1.92 22.29
C GLU A 65 -6.77 -2.57 20.91
N ALA A 66 -7.79 -2.57 20.04
CA ALA A 66 -7.69 -3.13 18.70
C ALA A 66 -6.62 -2.43 17.84
N ARG A 67 -6.52 -1.10 17.97
CA ARG A 67 -5.50 -0.28 17.27
C ARG A 67 -4.12 -0.45 17.87
N ARG A 68 -4.04 -0.60 19.19
CA ARG A 68 -2.80 -0.87 19.92
C ARG A 68 -2.16 -2.16 19.44
N ARG A 69 -2.91 -3.27 19.40
CA ARG A 69 -2.42 -4.58 18.93
C ARG A 69 -1.92 -4.52 17.48
N GLU A 70 -2.59 -3.75 16.62
CA GLU A 70 -2.14 -3.56 15.24
C GLU A 70 -0.83 -2.76 15.18
N ALA A 71 -0.73 -1.67 15.95
CA ALA A 71 0.46 -0.83 16.00
C ALA A 71 1.67 -1.61 16.57
N GLU A 72 1.48 -2.40 17.63
CA GLU A 72 2.48 -3.30 18.20
C GLU A 72 3.04 -4.26 17.15
N ARG A 73 2.17 -4.99 16.44
CA ARG A 73 2.59 -5.90 15.36
C ARG A 73 3.39 -5.21 14.26
N ARG A 74 3.06 -3.95 13.95
CA ARG A 74 3.78 -3.16 12.94
C ARG A 74 5.16 -2.72 13.43
N PHE A 75 5.28 -2.30 14.69
CA PHE A 75 6.57 -1.99 15.30
C PHE A 75 7.46 -3.23 15.36
N GLU A 76 6.95 -4.36 15.82
CA GLU A 76 7.70 -5.63 15.83
C GLU A 76 8.17 -6.03 14.43
N GLN A 77 7.31 -5.93 13.42
CA GLN A 77 7.69 -6.22 12.03
C GLN A 77 8.80 -5.28 11.56
N PHE A 78 8.68 -3.98 11.83
CA PHE A 78 9.68 -2.99 11.45
C PHE A 78 11.03 -3.24 12.13
N ASP A 79 11.04 -3.60 13.42
CA ASP A 79 12.26 -3.89 14.16
C ASP A 79 12.94 -5.16 13.65
N ARG A 80 12.17 -6.15 13.18
CA ARG A 80 12.68 -7.38 12.55
C ARG A 80 13.18 -7.17 11.11
N MET A 81 12.96 -6.01 10.49
CA MET A 81 13.45 -5.75 9.14
C MET A 81 14.97 -5.58 9.10
N SER A 82 15.63 -6.25 8.16
CA SER A 82 17.04 -6.02 7.85
C SER A 82 17.27 -4.60 7.29
N ALA A 83 18.51 -4.12 7.32
CA ALA A 83 18.86 -2.83 6.73
C ALA A 83 18.48 -2.74 5.24
N GLU A 84 18.66 -3.83 4.49
CA GLU A 84 18.26 -3.93 3.09
C GLU A 84 16.73 -3.81 2.91
N GLN A 85 15.95 -4.47 3.78
CA GLN A 85 14.49 -4.37 3.77
C GLN A 85 14.01 -2.95 4.09
N LYS A 86 14.62 -2.29 5.09
CA LYS A 86 14.34 -0.89 5.41
C LYS A 86 14.71 0.04 4.25
N GLY A 87 15.83 -0.20 3.58
CA GLY A 87 16.23 0.52 2.37
C GLY A 87 15.22 0.37 1.22
N ARG A 88 14.68 -0.84 1.01
CA ARG A 88 13.60 -1.08 0.02
C ARG A 88 12.31 -0.34 0.38
N LEU A 89 11.92 -0.34 1.67
CA LEU A 89 10.76 0.39 2.15
C LEU A 89 10.91 1.90 1.93
N ALA A 90 12.07 2.45 2.30
CA ALA A 90 12.44 3.84 2.09
C ALA A 90 12.34 4.27 0.62
N LYS A 91 12.90 3.48 -0.30
CA LYS A 91 12.80 3.72 -1.76
C LYS A 91 11.35 3.67 -2.26
N GLY A 92 10.56 2.71 -1.78
CA GLY A 92 9.14 2.61 -2.16
C GLY A 92 8.31 3.82 -1.70
N ILE A 93 8.62 4.36 -0.51
CA ILE A 93 8.00 5.59 -0.01
C ILE A 93 8.38 6.80 -0.87
N GLU A 94 9.65 6.95 -1.21
CA GLU A 94 10.14 8.03 -2.07
C GLU A 94 9.47 7.98 -3.46
N GLN A 95 9.38 6.80 -4.07
CA GLN A 95 8.67 6.62 -5.33
C GLN A 95 7.20 7.04 -5.22
N LEU A 96 6.51 6.65 -4.14
CA LEU A 96 5.13 7.03 -3.91
C LEU A 96 4.97 8.54 -3.74
N GLU A 97 5.87 9.20 -3.00
CA GLU A 97 5.82 10.65 -2.79
C GLU A 97 6.00 11.44 -4.09
N ASN A 98 6.86 10.95 -4.98
CA ASN A 98 7.11 11.53 -6.30
C ASN A 98 5.98 11.27 -7.30
N MET A 99 5.08 10.30 -7.07
CA MET A 99 3.93 10.06 -7.95
C MET A 99 2.87 11.18 -7.83
N PRO A 100 2.19 11.56 -8.93
CA PRO A 100 1.00 12.41 -8.87
C PRO A 100 -0.09 11.86 -7.94
N VAL A 101 -0.91 12.76 -7.35
CA VAL A 101 -1.99 12.39 -6.40
C VAL A 101 -2.94 11.36 -7.00
N ASP A 102 -3.32 11.53 -8.27
CA ASP A 102 -4.26 10.63 -8.95
C ASP A 102 -3.66 9.23 -9.17
N LYS A 103 -2.37 9.15 -9.53
CA LYS A 103 -1.63 7.88 -9.61
C LYS A 103 -1.59 7.19 -8.24
N ARG A 104 -1.34 7.93 -7.15
CA ARG A 104 -1.39 7.37 -5.78
C ARG A 104 -2.77 6.83 -5.40
N LEU A 105 -3.84 7.56 -5.74
CA LEU A 105 -5.21 7.13 -5.46
C LEU A 105 -5.57 5.87 -6.27
N ARG A 106 -5.16 5.80 -7.54
CA ARG A 106 -5.31 4.60 -8.38
C ARG A 106 -4.54 3.42 -7.78
N LEU A 107 -3.28 3.63 -7.40
CA LEU A 107 -2.45 2.60 -6.77
C LEU A 107 -3.10 2.05 -5.51
N ARG A 108 -3.63 2.92 -4.64
CA ARG A 108 -4.32 2.51 -3.41
C ARG A 108 -5.56 1.66 -3.68
N ARG A 109 -6.32 1.95 -4.73
CA ARG A 109 -7.48 1.13 -5.14
C ARG A 109 -7.02 -0.24 -5.64
N LEU A 110 -6.08 -0.26 -6.58
CA LEU A 110 -5.53 -1.49 -7.14
C LEU A 110 -4.95 -2.41 -6.04
N TYR A 111 -4.21 -1.87 -5.07
CA TYR A 111 -3.70 -2.66 -3.96
C TYR A 111 -4.78 -3.19 -3.02
N ARG A 112 -5.89 -2.47 -2.84
CA ARG A 112 -7.02 -2.97 -2.05
C ARG A 112 -7.61 -4.21 -2.72
N ASP A 113 -7.86 -4.11 -4.02
CA ASP A 113 -8.45 -5.17 -4.81
C ASP A 113 -7.49 -6.37 -4.90
N PHE A 114 -6.20 -6.11 -5.11
CA PHE A 114 -5.15 -7.12 -5.07
C PHE A 114 -5.10 -7.86 -3.74
N ASN A 115 -5.28 -7.16 -2.61
CA ASN A 115 -5.26 -7.76 -1.28
C ASN A 115 -6.51 -8.59 -0.94
N ALA A 116 -7.61 -8.37 -1.64
CA ALA A 116 -8.82 -9.20 -1.52
C ALA A 116 -8.66 -10.57 -2.18
N ILE A 117 -7.65 -10.75 -3.03
CA ILE A 117 -7.36 -12.04 -3.68
C ILE A 117 -6.80 -13.05 -2.65
N PRO A 118 -7.18 -14.34 -2.74
CA PRO A 118 -6.59 -15.41 -1.94
C PRO A 118 -5.05 -15.41 -1.95
N ALA A 119 -4.42 -15.79 -0.83
CA ALA A 119 -2.98 -15.62 -0.64
C ALA A 119 -2.12 -16.42 -1.63
N ASP A 120 -2.53 -17.65 -1.92
CA ASP A 120 -1.96 -18.54 -2.94
C ASP A 120 -2.01 -17.89 -4.32
N ARG A 121 -3.17 -17.36 -4.72
CA ARG A 121 -3.35 -16.73 -6.02
C ARG A 121 -2.59 -15.41 -6.12
N ARG A 122 -2.53 -14.62 -5.03
CA ARG A 122 -1.69 -13.42 -4.96
C ARG A 122 -0.23 -13.73 -5.25
N SER A 123 0.30 -14.87 -4.79
CA SER A 123 1.70 -15.24 -5.05
C SER A 123 1.98 -15.41 -6.55
N VAL A 124 1.05 -16.04 -7.27
CA VAL A 124 1.14 -16.20 -8.74
C VAL A 124 1.14 -14.83 -9.42
N LEU A 125 0.19 -13.97 -9.06
CA LEU A 125 0.06 -12.64 -9.66
C LEU A 125 1.27 -11.74 -9.36
N ARG A 126 1.89 -11.85 -8.18
CA ARG A 126 3.13 -11.12 -7.87
C ARG A 126 4.27 -11.52 -8.81
N GLY A 127 4.40 -12.81 -9.10
CA GLY A 127 5.41 -13.31 -10.04
C GLY A 127 5.23 -12.71 -11.42
N GLU A 128 4.01 -12.75 -11.96
CA GLU A 128 3.71 -12.16 -13.27
C GLU A 128 3.92 -10.64 -13.27
N LEU A 129 3.46 -9.92 -12.23
CA LEU A 129 3.66 -8.49 -12.11
C LEU A 129 5.15 -8.10 -12.12
N GLN A 130 6.01 -8.89 -11.45
CA GLN A 130 7.45 -8.68 -11.49
C GLN A 130 8.03 -8.88 -12.90
N SER A 131 7.53 -9.86 -13.66
CA SER A 131 7.92 -10.05 -15.06
C SER A 131 7.47 -8.87 -15.93
N LEU A 132 6.21 -8.45 -15.82
CA LEU A 132 5.65 -7.34 -16.61
C LEU A 132 6.39 -6.02 -16.36
N ARG A 133 6.84 -5.77 -15.12
CA ARG A 133 7.59 -4.55 -14.76
C ARG A 133 9.02 -4.52 -15.29
N LYS A 134 9.56 -5.64 -15.76
CA LYS A 134 10.88 -5.70 -16.40
C LYS A 134 10.80 -5.56 -17.91
N LEU A 135 9.59 -5.63 -18.47
CA LEU A 135 9.34 -5.43 -19.89
C LEU A 135 9.12 -3.94 -20.17
N GLU A 136 9.63 -3.50 -21.32
CA GLU A 136 9.29 -2.21 -21.92
C GLU A 136 7.77 -2.11 -22.17
N PRO A 137 7.20 -0.90 -22.24
CA PRO A 137 5.76 -0.69 -22.39
C PRO A 137 5.11 -1.48 -23.53
N GLU A 138 5.75 -1.51 -24.71
CA GLU A 138 5.27 -2.24 -25.89
C GLU A 138 5.30 -3.75 -25.67
N ALA A 139 6.43 -4.29 -25.21
CA ALA A 139 6.59 -5.71 -24.93
C ALA A 139 5.63 -6.20 -23.82
N ARG A 140 5.33 -5.32 -22.87
CA ARG A 140 4.33 -5.57 -21.82
C ARG A 140 2.92 -5.65 -22.41
N ALA A 141 2.56 -4.72 -23.30
CA ALA A 141 1.28 -4.76 -23.99
C ALA A 141 1.12 -6.03 -24.85
N GLU A 142 2.18 -6.43 -25.57
CA GLU A 142 2.22 -7.70 -26.31
C GLU A 142 2.03 -8.90 -25.39
N ARG A 143 2.77 -8.96 -24.28
CA ARG A 143 2.64 -10.03 -23.27
C ARG A 143 1.21 -10.12 -22.73
N MET A 144 0.57 -8.99 -22.45
CA MET A 144 -0.80 -8.96 -21.95
C MET A 144 -1.84 -9.33 -23.00
N ASN A 145 -1.53 -9.13 -24.29
CA ASN A 145 -2.39 -9.48 -25.40
C ASN A 145 -2.22 -10.94 -25.87
N SER A 146 -1.22 -11.66 -25.37
CA SER A 146 -0.99 -13.05 -25.77
C SER A 146 -2.10 -13.97 -25.29
N ASP A 147 -2.40 -15.00 -26.08
CA ASP A 147 -3.42 -16.00 -25.74
C ASP A 147 -3.07 -16.73 -24.44
N GLU A 148 -1.78 -17.00 -24.19
CA GLU A 148 -1.31 -17.60 -22.95
C GLU A 148 -1.71 -16.73 -21.73
N PHE A 149 -1.49 -15.41 -21.80
CA PHE A 149 -1.84 -14.50 -20.71
C PHE A 149 -3.35 -14.42 -20.51
N ARG A 150 -4.10 -14.27 -21.61
CA ARG A 150 -5.57 -14.16 -21.59
C ARG A 150 -6.26 -15.42 -21.07
N ASN A 151 -5.70 -16.60 -21.35
CA ASN A 151 -6.23 -17.87 -20.88
C ASN A 151 -5.82 -18.21 -19.45
N LYS A 152 -4.65 -17.73 -18.98
CA LYS A 152 -4.11 -18.02 -17.64
C LYS A 152 -4.69 -17.15 -16.53
N TYR A 153 -5.04 -15.91 -16.85
CA TYR A 153 -5.52 -14.91 -15.89
C TYR A 153 -6.98 -14.54 -16.16
N SER A 154 -7.79 -14.43 -15.11
CA SER A 154 -9.17 -13.96 -15.26
C SER A 154 -9.23 -12.48 -15.66
N ALA A 155 -10.36 -12.03 -16.21
CA ALA A 155 -10.53 -10.62 -16.61
C ALA A 155 -10.27 -9.61 -15.47
N THR A 156 -10.54 -9.99 -14.21
CA THR A 156 -10.22 -9.15 -13.04
C THR A 156 -8.72 -9.11 -12.76
N GLU A 157 -8.03 -10.25 -12.88
CA GLU A 157 -6.58 -10.33 -12.69
C GLU A 157 -5.82 -9.61 -13.79
N GLN A 158 -6.26 -9.74 -15.04
CA GLN A 158 -5.68 -9.01 -16.17
C GLN A 158 -5.75 -7.49 -15.95
N ARG A 159 -6.92 -6.99 -15.50
CA ARG A 159 -7.09 -5.56 -15.15
C ARG A 159 -6.17 -5.13 -14.01
N LEU A 160 -6.01 -5.97 -12.98
CA LEU A 160 -5.12 -5.67 -11.86
C LEU A 160 -3.66 -5.66 -12.26
N LEU A 161 -3.22 -6.68 -13.01
CA LEU A 161 -1.85 -6.79 -13.51
C LEU A 161 -1.50 -5.59 -14.39
N GLY A 162 -2.36 -5.24 -15.35
CA GLY A 162 -2.18 -4.07 -16.21
C GLY A 162 -2.13 -2.76 -15.45
N GLY A 163 -3.13 -2.51 -14.59
CA GLY A 163 -3.20 -1.26 -13.83
C GLY A 163 -2.02 -1.10 -12.85
N LEU A 164 -1.57 -2.19 -12.22
CA LEU A 164 -0.42 -2.17 -11.33
C LEU A 164 0.89 -2.02 -12.11
N SER A 165 1.04 -2.66 -13.27
CA SER A 165 2.27 -2.52 -14.06
C SER A 165 2.43 -1.12 -14.64
N GLU A 166 1.33 -0.50 -15.08
CA GLU A 166 1.28 0.86 -15.61
C GLU A 166 1.60 1.90 -14.51
N VAL A 167 0.92 1.83 -13.35
CA VAL A 167 1.11 2.83 -12.29
C VAL A 167 2.47 2.75 -11.61
N LEU A 168 3.09 1.56 -11.63
CA LEU A 168 4.41 1.32 -11.05
C LEU A 168 5.54 1.45 -12.06
N ASP A 169 5.23 1.85 -13.30
CA ASP A 169 6.21 2.17 -14.33
C ASP A 169 6.88 3.52 -14.02
N PRO A 170 8.22 3.57 -13.84
CA PRO A 170 8.93 4.81 -13.58
C PRO A 170 9.03 5.74 -14.79
N ASP A 171 8.77 5.27 -16.01
CA ASP A 171 9.05 5.98 -17.26
C ASP A 171 7.83 6.71 -17.84
N GLU A 172 6.63 6.52 -17.28
CA GLU A 172 5.46 7.38 -17.55
C GLU A 172 5.53 8.73 -16.78
N ARG A 173 6.64 9.45 -16.92
CA ARG A 173 6.84 10.79 -16.33
C ARG A 173 6.46 11.91 -17.28
#